data_AF-Q8TWU5-F1
#
_entry.id   AF-Q8TWU5-F1
#
_cell.length_a   1.000
_cell.length_b   1.000
_cell.length_c   1.000
_cell.angle_alpha   90.00
_cell.angle_beta   90.00
_cell.angle_gamma   90.00
#
_symmetry.space_group_name_H-M   'P 1'
#
loop_
_entity.id
_entity.type
_entity.pdbx_description
1 polymer ?
#
loop_
_entity_poly.entity_id
_entity_poly.type
_entity_poly.pdbx_seq_one_letter_code
_entity_poly.pdbx_strand_id
1 'polypeptide(L)'
;MPERLYVRDYMVVGVAQVRMTDTVRDAVREMARAGVHGLAVVGLDGELVGVLEEEHIMDLVVERRGDWADILETPVEKVMNPEPAIV
;
A
#
# COMPACT_ATOMS: atom_id res chain seq x y z
N MET A 1 -4.82 -4.42 33.52
CA MET A 1 -3.84 -4.26 32.42
C MET A 1 -3.01 -5.53 32.38
N PRO A 2 -2.84 -6.20 31.22
CA PRO A 2 -1.97 -7.37 31.13
C PRO A 2 -0.49 -6.98 31.39
N GLU A 3 0.30 -7.90 31.93
CA GLU A 3 1.70 -7.66 32.30
C GLU A 3 2.62 -7.47 31.08
N ARG A 4 2.21 -7.90 29.89
CA ARG A 4 2.86 -7.64 28.59
C ARG A 4 1.81 -7.51 27.48
N LEU A 5 2.08 -6.60 26.54
CA LEU A 5 1.27 -6.33 25.37
C LEU A 5 2.13 -6.60 24.13
N TYR A 6 1.69 -7.45 23.21
CA TYR A 6 2.40 -7.71 21.95
C TYR A 6 1.68 -7.06 20.77
N VAL A 7 2.44 -6.65 19.73
CA VAL A 7 1.86 -6.12 18.48
C VAL A 7 0.88 -7.11 17.86
N ARG A 8 1.22 -8.41 17.87
CA ARG A 8 0.35 -9.48 17.36
C ARG A 8 -1.02 -9.56 18.01
N ASP A 9 -1.18 -9.00 19.21
CA ASP A 9 -2.45 -9.02 19.94
C ASP A 9 -3.43 -7.96 19.40
N TYR A 10 -2.93 -6.98 18.64
CA TYR A 10 -3.69 -5.84 18.12
C TYR A 10 -3.59 -5.66 16.60
N MET A 11 -2.64 -6.33 15.95
CA MET A 11 -2.45 -6.20 14.50
C MET A 11 -3.63 -6.79 13.73
N VAL A 12 -3.93 -6.18 12.58
CA VAL A 12 -4.84 -6.77 11.60
C VAL A 12 -4.12 -7.90 10.88
N VAL A 13 -4.72 -9.08 10.87
CA VAL A 13 -4.24 -10.25 10.12
C VAL A 13 -4.95 -10.36 8.77
N GLY A 14 -4.28 -10.93 7.77
CA GLY A 14 -4.85 -11.04 6.40
C GLY A 14 -4.96 -9.69 5.70
N VAL A 15 -3.88 -8.90 5.77
CA VAL A 15 -3.80 -7.56 5.17
C VAL A 15 -4.04 -7.63 3.67
N ALA A 16 -4.84 -6.70 3.14
CA ALA A 16 -5.05 -6.56 1.71
C ALA A 16 -3.73 -6.25 1.00
N GLN A 17 -3.55 -6.84 -0.17
CA GLN A 17 -2.29 -6.79 -0.91
C GLN A 17 -2.52 -6.54 -2.40
N VAL A 18 -1.53 -5.93 -3.04
CA VAL A 18 -1.46 -5.72 -4.49
C VAL A 18 -0.09 -6.14 -5.01
N ARG A 19 0.00 -6.45 -6.30
CA ARG A 19 1.30 -6.73 -6.93
C ARG A 19 2.02 -5.42 -7.24
N MET A 20 3.34 -5.44 -7.17
CA MET A 20 4.18 -4.28 -7.52
C MET A 20 3.96 -3.77 -8.96
N THR A 21 3.49 -4.65 -9.85
CA THR A 21 3.15 -4.35 -11.25
C THR A 21 1.72 -3.84 -11.46
N ASP A 22 0.85 -3.92 -10.44
CA ASP A 22 -0.51 -3.39 -10.54
C ASP A 22 -0.47 -1.87 -10.67
N THR A 23 -1.57 -1.27 -11.14
CA THR A 23 -1.66 0.19 -11.29
C THR A 23 -2.15 0.85 -10.00
N VAL A 24 -1.90 2.16 -9.84
CA VAL A 24 -2.51 2.98 -8.77
C VAL A 24 -4.03 2.85 -8.77
N ARG A 25 -4.66 2.76 -9.96
CA ARG A 25 -6.10 2.53 -10.07
C ARG A 25 -6.54 1.23 -9.39
N ASP A 26 -5.81 0.14 -9.62
CA ASP A 26 -6.10 -1.15 -9.02
C ASP A 26 -5.90 -1.11 -7.50
N ALA A 27 -4.83 -0.45 -7.04
CA ALA A 27 -4.59 -0.23 -5.63
C ALA A 27 -5.70 0.58 -4.93
N VAL A 28 -6.13 1.72 -5.50
CA VAL A 28 -7.24 2.51 -4.93
C VAL A 28 -8.53 1.71 -4.89
N ARG A 29 -8.79 0.89 -5.92
CA ARG A 29 -9.95 0.00 -5.94
C ARG A 29 -9.87 -1.04 -4.84
N GLU A 30 -8.70 -1.61 -4.58
CA GLU A 30 -8.50 -2.60 -3.53
C GLU A 30 -8.60 -1.99 -2.13
N MET A 31 -8.01 -0.82 -1.90
CA MET A 31 -8.21 -0.03 -0.67
C MET A 31 -9.69 0.21 -0.38
N ALA A 32 -10.45 0.65 -1.39
CA ALA A 32 -11.88 0.90 -1.26
C ALA A 32 -12.69 -0.38 -1.00
N ARG A 33 -12.32 -1.51 -1.64
CA ARG A 33 -12.97 -2.81 -1.43
C ARG A 33 -12.71 -3.38 -0.05
N ALA A 34 -11.46 -3.29 0.42
CA ALA A 34 -11.04 -3.82 1.72
C ALA A 34 -11.35 -2.87 2.89
N GLY A 35 -11.65 -1.59 2.62
CA GLY A 35 -11.92 -0.59 3.65
C GLY A 35 -10.66 -0.19 4.44
N VAL A 36 -9.51 -0.16 3.77
CA VAL A 36 -8.20 0.14 4.38
C VAL A 36 -7.50 1.28 3.64
N HIS A 37 -6.59 1.98 4.32
CA HIS A 37 -5.81 3.08 3.76
C HIS A 37 -4.41 2.67 3.31
N GLY A 38 -4.01 1.42 3.57
CA GLY A 38 -2.70 0.90 3.25
C GLY A 38 -2.77 -0.54 2.74
N LEU A 39 -1.88 -0.87 1.81
CA LEU A 39 -1.77 -2.16 1.17
C LEU A 39 -0.34 -2.70 1.29
N ALA A 40 -0.23 -4.00 1.57
CA ALA A 40 1.02 -4.71 1.38
C ALA A 40 1.31 -4.82 -0.13
N VAL A 41 2.52 -4.46 -0.56
CA VAL A 41 2.93 -4.65 -1.95
C VAL A 41 3.78 -5.91 -2.04
N VAL A 42 3.35 -6.84 -2.87
CA VAL A 42 4.03 -8.12 -3.08
C VAL A 42 4.70 -8.19 -4.44
N GLY A 43 5.84 -8.88 -4.48
CA GLY A 43 6.59 -9.14 -5.68
C GLY A 43 6.00 -10.27 -6.54
N LEU A 44 6.80 -10.79 -7.47
CA LEU A 44 6.35 -11.83 -8.40
C LEU A 44 6.15 -13.16 -7.67
N ASP A 45 7.01 -13.45 -6.69
CA ASP A 45 7.04 -14.70 -5.93
C ASP A 45 6.20 -14.63 -4.64
N GLY A 46 5.47 -13.52 -4.43
CA GLY A 46 4.60 -13.30 -3.27
C GLY A 46 5.31 -12.78 -2.03
N GLU A 47 6.58 -12.42 -2.15
CA GLU A 47 7.38 -11.78 -1.13
C GLU A 47 6.93 -10.32 -0.91
N LEU A 48 6.96 -9.86 0.34
CA LEU A 48 6.65 -8.46 0.67
C LEU A 48 7.80 -7.55 0.22
N VAL A 49 7.53 -6.63 -0.70
CA VAL A 49 8.54 -5.71 -1.28
C VAL A 49 8.33 -4.25 -0.91
N GLY A 50 7.16 -3.89 -0.39
CA GLY A 50 6.85 -2.51 -0.02
C GLY A 50 5.51 -2.34 0.66
N VAL A 51 5.20 -1.10 0.99
CA VAL A 51 3.88 -0.67 1.47
C VAL A 51 3.40 0.49 0.59
N LEU A 52 2.14 0.45 0.19
CA LEU A 52 1.47 1.57 -0.45
C LEU A 52 0.38 2.11 0.48
N GLU A 53 0.50 3.39 0.84
CA GLU A 53 -0.49 4.11 1.65
C GLU A 53 -1.15 5.20 0.80
N GLU A 54 -2.34 5.63 1.22
CA GLU A 54 -3.08 6.73 0.57
C GLU A 54 -2.23 8.00 0.42
N GLU A 55 -1.37 8.29 1.41
CA GLU A 55 -0.47 9.45 1.39
C GLU A 55 0.53 9.43 0.23
N HIS A 56 1.08 8.27 -0.15
CA HIS A 56 1.99 8.18 -1.30
C HIS A 56 1.29 8.58 -2.61
N ILE A 57 0.00 8.26 -2.75
CA ILE A 57 -0.79 8.63 -3.93
C ILE A 57 -1.06 10.14 -3.91
N MET A 58 -1.35 10.71 -2.74
CA MET A 58 -1.59 12.14 -2.58
C MET A 58 -0.35 12.98 -2.89
N ASP A 59 0.83 12.52 -2.48
CA ASP A 59 2.10 13.16 -2.84
C ASP A 59 2.28 13.20 -4.36
N LEU A 60 1.99 12.09 -5.03
CA LEU A 60 2.06 12.00 -6.49
C LEU A 60 1.08 12.96 -7.18
N VAL A 61 -0.12 13.14 -6.62
CA VAL A 61 -1.13 14.09 -7.11
C VAL A 61 -0.61 15.52 -7.04
N VAL A 62 0.06 15.89 -5.95
CA VAL A 62 0.68 17.20 -5.78
C VAL A 62 1.81 17.40 -6.79
N GLU A 63 2.71 16.42 -6.90
CA GLU A 63 3.85 16.47 -7.82
C GLU A 63 3.42 16.61 -9.29
N ARG A 64 2.40 15.85 -9.69
CA ARG A 64 1.90 15.81 -11.07
C ARG A 64 0.75 16.78 -11.33
N ARG A 65 0.49 17.72 -10.41
CA ARG A 65 -0.50 18.79 -10.54
C ARG A 65 -1.91 18.29 -10.90
N GLY A 66 -2.29 17.14 -10.33
CA GLY A 66 -3.62 16.56 -10.53
C GLY A 66 -3.87 15.91 -11.89
N ASP A 67 -2.81 15.51 -12.63
CA ASP A 67 -2.98 14.68 -13.83
C ASP A 67 -3.39 13.24 -13.47
N TRP A 68 -4.68 13.08 -13.15
CA TRP A 68 -5.25 11.79 -12.72
C TRP A 68 -5.16 10.72 -13.80
N ALA A 69 -5.08 11.07 -15.08
CA ALA A 69 -4.98 10.09 -16.15
C ALA A 69 -3.61 9.37 -16.09
N ASP A 70 -2.53 10.13 -15.92
CA ASP A 70 -1.18 9.59 -15.79
C ASP A 70 -0.96 8.90 -14.42
N ILE A 71 -1.48 9.49 -13.34
CA ILE A 71 -1.37 8.92 -11.99
C ILE A 71 -2.00 7.53 -11.92
N LEU A 72 -3.22 7.38 -12.42
CA LEU A 72 -3.97 6.13 -12.29
C LEU A 72 -3.34 4.95 -13.03
N GLU A 73 -2.55 5.21 -14.07
CA GLU A 73 -1.85 4.18 -14.85
C GLU A 73 -0.42 3.93 -14.36
N THR A 74 0.02 4.62 -13.30
CA THR A 74 1.35 4.42 -12.74
C THR A 74 1.44 3.07 -12.02
N PRO A 75 2.48 2.27 -12.29
CA PRO A 75 2.73 1.04 -11.53
C PRO A 75 2.99 1.33 -10.05
N VAL A 76 2.45 0.48 -9.17
CA VAL A 76 2.57 0.60 -7.71
C VAL A 76 4.03 0.68 -7.26
N GLU A 77 4.93 -0.08 -7.87
CA GLU A 77 6.37 -0.07 -7.55
C GLU A 77 7.03 1.32 -7.64
N LYS A 78 6.46 2.24 -8.43
CA LYS A 78 7.00 3.60 -8.60
C LYS A 78 6.51 4.59 -7.55
N VAL A 79 5.55 4.18 -6.72
CA VAL A 79 4.83 5.03 -5.77
C VAL A 79 4.97 4.52 -4.34
N MET A 80 5.05 3.19 -4.17
CA MET A 80 5.19 2.56 -2.86
C MET A 80 6.45 3.03 -2.11
N ASN A 81 6.43 2.87 -0.79
CA ASN A 81 7.63 2.90 0.02
C ASN A 81 8.30 1.50 -0.04
N PRO A 82 9.49 1.35 -0.64
CA PRO A 82 10.20 0.08 -0.70
C PRO A 82 10.77 -0.26 0.68
N GLU A 83 10.68 -1.53 1.08
CA GLU A 83 11.10 -2.03 2.41
C GLU A 83 10.26 -1.49 3.59
N PRO A 84 9.14 -2.15 3.92
CA PRO A 84 8.40 -1.86 5.14
C PRO A 84 9.30 -2.00 6.36
N ALA A 85 9.23 -1.06 7.30
CA ALA A 85 9.85 -1.24 8.60
C ALA A 85 9.13 -2.38 9.36
N ILE A 86 9.75 -3.56 9.40
CA ILE A 86 9.32 -4.69 10.22
C ILE A 86 10.16 -4.67 11.50
N VAL A 87 9.68 -3.96 12.53
CA VAL A 87 10.33 -3.83 13.84
C VAL A 87 9.73 -4.73 14.91
#